data_AF-U4QP97-F1
#
_entry.id   AF-U4QP97-F1
#
_cell.length_a   1.000
_cell.length_b   1.000
_cell.length_c   1.000
_cell.angle_alpha   90.00
_cell.angle_beta   90.00
_cell.angle_gamma   90.00
#
_symmetry.space_group_name_H-M   'P 1'
#
loop_
_entity.id
_entity.type
_entity.pdbx_description
1 polymer ?
#
loop_
_entity_poly.entity_id
_entity_poly.type
_entity_poly.pdbx_seq_one_letter_code
_entity_poly.pdbx_strand_id
1 'polypeptide(L)'
;MLQKIARVLSKKHRRIHVRGYTDNQPIRTFRYPNNWALSSMRAVNVLIALIRMGGVSPEMAEAVGFGKSRPIASNMSPEGREVNRRVEIFIARPTVHPPHTGLGKKGVQPVHQGI
;
A
#
# COMPACT_ATOMS: atom_id res chain seq x y z
N MET A 1 10.84 8.53 -14.21
CA MET A 1 10.91 7.24 -13.49
C MET A 1 9.60 6.45 -13.56
N LEU A 2 8.48 6.96 -13.01
CA LEU A 2 7.21 6.22 -12.90
C LEU A 2 6.62 5.70 -14.23
N GLN A 3 6.78 6.43 -15.34
CA GLN A 3 6.33 5.95 -16.66
C GLN A 3 6.98 4.63 -17.09
N LYS A 4 8.27 4.43 -16.76
CA LYS A 4 8.97 3.16 -17.05
C LYS A 4 8.37 2.02 -16.22
N ILE A 5 8.05 2.29 -14.95
CA ILE A 5 7.40 1.32 -14.05
C ILE A 5 6.01 0.98 -14.58
N ALA A 6 5.18 1.97 -14.91
CA ALA A 6 3.85 1.77 -15.46
C ALA A 6 3.87 0.89 -16.72
N ARG A 7 4.82 1.12 -17.64
CA ARG A 7 4.99 0.30 -18.84
C ARG A 7 5.36 -1.16 -18.55
N VAL A 8 6.12 -1.42 -17.49
CA VAL A 8 6.47 -2.79 -17.07
C VAL A 8 5.26 -3.47 -16.43
N LEU A 9 4.50 -2.74 -15.62
CA LEU A 9 3.31 -3.24 -14.92
C LEU A 9 2.15 -3.53 -15.88
N SER A 10 1.92 -2.68 -16.89
CA SER A 10 0.79 -2.81 -17.82
C SER A 10 0.80 -4.12 -18.62
N LYS A 11 1.97 -4.75 -18.78
CA LYS A 11 2.10 -6.04 -19.47
C LYS A 11 1.55 -7.24 -18.67
N LYS A 12 1.19 -7.04 -17.39
CA LYS A 12 0.80 -8.12 -16.49
C LYS A 12 -0.43 -7.70 -15.68
N HIS A 13 -1.56 -8.38 -15.88
CA HIS A 13 -2.74 -8.23 -15.02
C HIS A 13 -2.47 -8.87 -13.64
N ARG A 14 -1.88 -8.10 -12.72
CA ARG A 14 -1.54 -8.55 -11.36
C ARG A 14 -1.97 -7.53 -10.33
N ARG A 15 -2.32 -8.00 -9.13
CA ARG A 15 -2.59 -7.12 -7.99
C ARG A 15 -1.31 -6.39 -7.58
N ILE A 16 -1.43 -5.09 -7.33
CA ILE A 16 -0.35 -4.20 -6.94
C ILE A 16 -0.66 -3.60 -5.58
N HIS A 17 0.31 -3.65 -4.67
CA HIS A 17 0.23 -2.94 -3.39
C HIS A 17 1.34 -1.89 -3.33
N VAL A 18 0.96 -0.62 -3.24
CA VAL A 18 1.89 0.49 -3.04
C VAL A 18 1.98 0.80 -1.56
N ARG A 19 3.19 0.81 -1.01
CA ARG A 19 3.43 0.94 0.44
C ARG A 19 4.28 2.15 0.74
N GLY A 20 3.79 3.06 1.57
CA GLY A 20 4.50 4.27 1.97
C GLY A 20 5.10 4.15 3.37
N TYR A 21 6.27 4.76 3.56
CA TYR A 21 7.01 4.75 4.83
C TYR A 21 7.59 6.13 5.14
N THR A 22 7.82 6.39 6.43
CA THR A 22 8.56 7.56 6.92
C THR A 22 9.76 7.10 7.75
N ASP A 23 10.61 8.06 8.11
CA ASP A 23 11.56 7.90 9.20
C ASP A 23 10.89 8.13 10.56
N ASN A 24 11.68 8.15 11.64
CA ASN A 24 11.19 8.31 13.00
C ASN A 24 10.81 9.73 13.40
N GLN A 25 11.13 10.74 12.59
CA GLN A 25 10.86 12.15 12.89
C GLN A 25 9.35 12.40 12.87
N PRO A 26 8.77 13.05 13.90
CA PRO A 26 7.35 13.34 13.93
C PRO A 26 7.00 14.41 12.88
N ILE A 27 5.97 14.14 12.05
CA ILE A 27 5.30 15.17 11.26
C ILE A 27 4.00 15.59 11.93
N ARG A 28 3.74 16.90 11.95
CA ARG A 28 2.48 17.47 12.40
C ARG A 28 2.19 18.75 11.62
N THR A 29 1.56 18.58 10.47
CA THR A 29 1.12 19.69 9.60
C THR A 29 -0.39 19.65 9.45
N PHE A 30 -1.00 20.75 9.00
CA PHE A 30 -2.43 20.78 8.68
C PHE A 30 -2.84 19.68 7.70
N ARG A 31 -2.00 19.44 6.68
CA ARG A 31 -2.26 18.42 5.65
C ARG A 31 -1.95 16.99 6.11
N TYR A 32 -0.93 16.82 6.96
CA TYR A 32 -0.47 15.53 7.45
C TYR A 32 -0.28 15.59 8.97
N PRO A 33 -1.31 15.22 9.76
CA PRO A 33 -1.28 15.34 11.21
C PRO A 33 -0.31 14.35 11.89
N ASN A 34 0.07 13.26 11.21
CA ASN A 34 1.01 12.26 11.70
C ASN A 34 1.69 11.50 10.55
N ASN A 35 2.69 10.68 10.90
CA ASN A 35 3.44 9.88 9.92
C ASN A 35 2.57 8.84 9.19
N TRP A 36 1.51 8.33 9.83
CA TRP A 36 0.55 7.46 9.17
C TRP A 36 -0.11 8.17 7.99
N ALA A 37 -0.67 9.37 8.22
CA ALA A 37 -1.29 10.18 7.19
C ALA A 37 -0.33 10.54 6.04
N LEU A 38 0.89 10.98 6.35
CA LEU A 38 1.90 11.29 5.33
C LEU A 38 2.22 10.07 4.46
N SER A 39 2.53 8.94 5.11
CA SER A 39 2.91 7.72 4.40
C SER A 39 1.79 7.17 3.52
N SER A 40 0.54 7.19 4.01
CA SER A 40 -0.65 6.77 3.26
C SER A 40 -0.85 7.64 2.02
N MET A 41 -0.77 8.98 2.18
CA MET A 41 -0.96 9.88 1.04
C MET A 41 0.16 9.73 -0.01
N ARG A 42 1.42 9.51 0.41
CA ARG A 42 2.51 9.22 -0.52
C ARG A 42 2.23 7.96 -1.34
N ALA A 43 1.75 6.90 -0.70
CA ALA A 43 1.38 5.66 -1.39
C ALA A 43 0.22 5.87 -2.38
N VAL A 44 -0.83 6.59 -1.96
CA VAL A 44 -2.00 6.94 -2.80
C VAL A 44 -1.57 7.74 -4.02
N ASN A 45 -0.72 8.76 -3.86
CA ASN A 45 -0.28 9.59 -4.98
C ASN A 45 0.50 8.80 -6.02
N VAL A 46 1.36 7.88 -5.59
CA VAL A 46 2.09 6.97 -6.51
C VAL A 46 1.11 6.04 -7.22
N LEU A 47 0.15 5.46 -6.50
CA LEU A 47 -0.85 4.57 -7.08
C LEU A 47 -1.71 5.28 -8.13
N ILE A 48 -2.22 6.47 -7.83
CA ILE A 48 -2.99 7.30 -8.77
C ILE A 48 -2.16 7.62 -10.02
N ALA A 49 -0.87 7.96 -9.85
CA ALA A 49 0.01 8.21 -10.97
C ALA A 49 0.17 6.97 -11.87
N LEU A 50 0.32 5.77 -11.28
CA LEU A 50 0.40 4.51 -12.04
C LEU A 50 -0.90 4.19 -12.78
N ILE A 51 -2.06 4.40 -12.14
CA ILE A 51 -3.38 4.21 -12.77
C ILE A 51 -3.54 5.16 -13.96
N ARG A 52 -3.24 6.45 -13.78
CA ARG A 52 -3.36 7.47 -14.84
C ARG A 52 -2.43 7.19 -16.03
N MET A 53 -1.31 6.52 -15.80
CA MET A 53 -0.38 6.09 -16.86
C MET A 53 -0.78 4.76 -17.52
N GLY A 54 -1.92 4.17 -17.16
CA GLY A 54 -2.37 2.88 -17.66
C GLY A 54 -1.51 1.70 -17.17
N GLY A 55 -0.77 1.88 -16.08
CA GLY A 55 0.15 0.87 -15.55
C GLY A 55 -0.53 -0.21 -14.70
N VAL A 56 -1.68 0.09 -14.10
CA VAL A 56 -2.44 -0.81 -13.23
C VAL A 56 -3.93 -0.49 -13.33
N SER A 57 -4.81 -1.49 -13.29
CA SER A 57 -6.25 -1.24 -13.21
C SER A 57 -6.64 -0.90 -11.75
N PRO A 58 -7.58 0.04 -11.54
CA PRO A 58 -8.00 0.45 -10.20
C PRO A 58 -8.46 -0.70 -9.30
N GLU A 59 -9.11 -1.71 -9.88
CA GLU A 59 -9.67 -2.86 -9.17
C GLU A 59 -8.59 -3.81 -8.62
N MET A 60 -7.37 -3.68 -9.12
CA MET A 60 -6.21 -4.52 -8.77
C MET A 60 -5.17 -3.74 -7.97
N ALA A 61 -5.53 -2.58 -7.45
CA ALA A 61 -4.61 -1.61 -6.87
C ALA A 61 -4.96 -1.27 -5.43
N GLU A 62 -3.99 -1.40 -4.53
CA GLU A 62 -4.12 -1.02 -3.11
C GLU A 62 -2.97 -0.10 -2.69
N ALA A 63 -3.25 0.86 -1.81
CA ALA A 63 -2.26 1.74 -1.20
C ALA A 63 -2.31 1.64 0.33
N VAL A 64 -1.16 1.48 0.98
CA VAL A 64 -1.05 1.33 2.44
C VAL A 64 0.06 2.22 2.99
N GLY A 65 -0.22 2.97 4.05
CA GLY A 65 0.79 3.71 4.81
C GLY A 65 1.21 2.95 6.05
N PHE A 66 2.52 2.84 6.30
CA PHE A 66 3.09 2.21 7.50
C PHE A 66 3.67 3.19 8.52
N GLY A 67 3.64 4.49 8.22
CA GLY A 67 4.33 5.52 9.01
C GLY A 67 5.79 5.13 9.26
N LYS A 68 6.22 5.25 10.52
CA LYS A 68 7.59 4.93 10.97
C LYS A 68 7.80 3.48 11.44
N SER A 69 6.79 2.64 11.36
CA SER A 69 6.76 1.34 12.06
C SER A 69 7.67 0.26 11.45
N ARG A 70 8.18 0.47 10.23
CA ARG A 70 8.98 -0.52 9.49
C ARG A 70 10.25 0.11 8.90
N PRO A 71 11.23 0.49 9.74
CA PRO A 71 12.51 0.99 9.26
C PRO A 71 13.31 -0.15 8.61
N ILE A 72 14.07 0.19 7.57
CA ILE A 72 15.01 -0.72 6.90
C ILE A 72 16.47 -0.26 7.06
N ALA A 73 16.67 0.94 7.62
CA ALA A 73 17.96 1.50 7.95
C ALA A 73 17.90 2.24 9.30
N SER A 74 19.07 2.55 9.86
CA SER A 74 19.16 3.29 11.13
C SER A 74 18.51 4.67 11.02
N ASN A 75 17.75 5.07 12.04
CA ASN A 75 17.23 6.45 12.12
C ASN A 75 18.23 7.43 12.77
N MET A 76 19.39 6.93 13.22
CA MET A 76 20.40 7.75 13.90
C MET A 76 21.16 8.65 12.92
N SER A 77 21.34 8.22 11.67
CA SER A 77 22.02 9.03 10.64
C SER A 77 21.04 9.68 9.66
N PRO A 78 21.37 10.85 9.09
CA PRO A 78 20.59 11.45 8.01
C PRO A 78 20.37 10.51 6.82
N GLU A 79 21.39 9.75 6.44
CA GLU A 79 21.38 8.83 5.31
C GLU A 79 20.40 7.69 5.55
N GLY A 80 20.41 7.09 6.75
CA GLY A 80 19.50 6.00 7.09
C GLY A 80 18.05 6.47 7.21
N ARG A 81 17.81 7.71 7.69
CA ARG A 81 16.47 8.33 7.65
C ARG A 81 15.97 8.50 6.22
N GLU A 82 16.83 8.90 5.29
CA GLU A 82 16.44 9.05 3.89
C GLU A 82 16.07 7.72 3.25
N VAL A 83 16.83 6.66 3.52
CA VAL A 83 16.49 5.29 3.10
C VAL A 83 15.13 4.85 3.66
N ASN A 84 14.80 5.22 4.90
CA ASN A 84 13.50 4.91 5.50
C ASN A 84 12.32 5.64 4.86
N ARG A 85 12.53 6.85 4.30
CA ARG A 85 11.51 7.70 3.62
C ARG A 85 11.16 7.21 2.20
N ARG A 86 10.82 5.93 2.04
CA ARG A 86 10.59 5.30 0.72
C ARG A 86 9.12 5.02 0.41
N VAL A 87 8.89 4.65 -0.86
CA VAL A 87 7.67 3.99 -1.32
C VAL A 87 8.05 2.70 -2.02
N GLU A 88 7.41 1.60 -1.66
CA GLU A 88 7.65 0.28 -2.25
C GLU A 88 6.43 -0.14 -3.09
N ILE A 89 6.67 -0.84 -4.21
CA ILE A 89 5.62 -1.37 -5.08
C ILE A 89 5.72 -2.89 -5.08
N PHE A 90 4.76 -3.56 -4.47
CA PHE A 90 4.68 -5.02 -4.43
C PHE A 90 3.74 -5.52 -5.51
N ILE A 91 4.19 -6.53 -6.25
CA ILE A 91 3.40 -7.19 -7.29
C ILE A 91 3.02 -8.58 -6.78
N ALA A 92 1.74 -8.78 -6.47
CA ALA A 92 1.25 -10.08 -5.98
C ALA A 92 1.52 -11.17 -7.01
N ARG A 93 2.10 -12.30 -6.60
CA ARG A 93 2.14 -13.49 -7.48
C ARG A 93 0.69 -13.95 -7.69
N PRO A 94 0.33 -14.45 -8.88
CA PRO A 94 -0.95 -15.12 -9.04
C PRO A 94 -0.99 -16.23 -7.99
N THR A 95 -1.84 -16.09 -6.98
CA THR A 95 -2.16 -17.22 -6.12
C THR A 95 -3.00 -18.12 -6.99
N VAL A 96 -2.48 -19.28 -7.39
CA VAL A 96 -3.35 -20.39 -7.77
C VAL A 96 -4.12 -20.70 -6.49
N HIS A 97 -5.31 -20.14 -6.37
CA HIS A 97 -6.26 -20.60 -5.38
C HIS A 97 -6.67 -21.99 -5.88
N PRO A 98 -6.41 -23.09 -5.14
CA PRO A 98 -7.14 -24.31 -5.38
C PRO A 98 -8.63 -23.93 -5.36
N PRO A 99 -9.48 -24.45 -6.27
CA PRO A 99 -10.90 -24.22 -6.17
C PRO A 99 -11.31 -24.55 -4.74
N HIS A 100 -11.96 -23.60 -4.07
CA HIS A 100 -12.63 -23.87 -2.81
C HIS A 100 -13.73 -24.89 -3.11
N THR A 101 -13.38 -26.17 -3.05
CA THR A 101 -14.32 -27.27 -3.04
C THR A 101 -15.13 -27.12 -1.76
N GLY A 102 -16.34 -26.59 -1.93
CA GLY A 102 -17.44 -26.43 -0.97
C GLY A 102 -17.17 -26.61 0.52
N LEU A 103 -17.18 -25.51 1.29
CA LEU A 103 -17.79 -25.52 2.61
C LEU A 103 -19.08 -24.70 2.57
N GLY A 104 -20.18 -25.39 2.81
CA GLY A 104 -21.55 -24.94 2.62
C GLY A 104 -21.95 -23.73 3.45
N LYS A 105 -23.06 -23.13 3.01
CA LYS A 105 -23.82 -22.12 3.73
C LYS A 105 -24.11 -22.62 5.16
N LYS A 106 -23.60 -21.93 6.17
CA LYS A 106 -24.23 -21.87 7.49
C LYS A 106 -24.52 -20.41 7.79
N GLY A 107 -25.81 -20.14 8.04
CA GLY A 107 -26.37 -18.80 8.15
C GLY A 107 -25.77 -17.98 9.27
N VAL A 108 -25.65 -16.68 9.02
CA VAL A 108 -25.41 -15.66 10.04
C VAL A 108 -26.78 -15.23 10.56
N GLN A 109 -27.08 -15.53 11.83
CA GLN A 109 -28.20 -14.89 12.52
C GLN A 109 -27.79 -13.48 12.97
N PRO A 110 -28.68 -12.48 12.94
CA PRO A 110 -28.35 -11.12 13.36
C PRO A 110 -28.18 -11.05 14.88
N VAL A 111 -27.13 -10.37 15.33
CA VAL A 111 -26.88 -10.13 16.75
C VAL A 111 -27.74 -8.95 17.18
N HIS A 112 -28.72 -9.19 18.07
CA HIS A 112 -29.42 -8.12 18.77
C HIS A 112 -28.44 -7.41 19.71
N GLN A 113 -28.22 -6.11 19.51
CA GLN A 113 -27.68 -5.23 20.53
C GLN A 113 -28.85 -4.61 21.32
N GLY A 114 -29.11 -5.16 22.50
CA GLY A 114 -29.47 -4.40 23.70
C GLY A 114 -28.32 -4.61 24.69
N ILE A 115 -27.91 -3.67 25.53
CA ILE A 115 -28.64 -2.61 26.25
C ILE A 115 -27.70 -1.39 26.33
#